data_AF-K9YZI1-F1
#
_entry.id   AF-K9YZI1-F1
#
_cell.length_a   1.000
_cell.length_b   1.000
_cell.length_c   1.000
_cell.angle_alpha   90.00
_cell.angle_beta   90.00
_cell.angle_gamma   90.00
#
_symmetry.space_group_name_H-M   'P 1'
#
loop_
_entity.id
_entity.type
_entity.pdbx_description
1 polymer ?
#
loop_
_entity_poly.entity_id
_entity_poly.type
_entity_poly.pdbx_seq_one_letter_code
_entity_poly.pdbx_strand_id
1 'polypeptide(L)'
;MSLTIPDELVKASGLSEIELLQELILVLFQQDKLSLGKASELLGMSQIQFQRLLAKREICVHYDVAEFHQDIEHLKAKGWL
;
A
#
# COMPACT_ATOMS: atom_id res chain seq x y z
N MET A 1 13.33 -4.79 16.37
CA MET A 1 12.19 -4.66 17.31
C MET A 1 10.98 -5.29 16.65
N SER A 2 10.24 -6.14 17.37
CA SER A 2 9.03 -6.80 16.85
C SER A 2 7.78 -6.19 17.48
N LEU A 3 6.73 -6.02 16.67
CA LEU A 3 5.38 -5.70 17.14
C LEU A 3 4.61 -7.01 17.21
N THR A 4 4.05 -7.35 18.36
CA THR A 4 3.25 -8.57 18.55
C THR A 4 1.78 -8.23 18.61
N ILE A 5 0.95 -8.96 17.87
CA ILE A 5 -0.50 -8.84 17.91
C ILE A 5 -1.05 -9.88 18.90
N PRO A 6 -1.86 -9.48 19.90
CA PRO A 6 -2.48 -10.43 20.81
C PRO A 6 -3.49 -11.35 20.10
N ASP A 7 -3.52 -12.63 20.45
CA ASP A 7 -4.47 -13.62 19.90
C ASP A 7 -5.94 -13.20 20.07
N GLU A 8 -6.25 -12.50 21.17
CA GLU A 8 -7.59 -11.98 21.44
C GLU A 8 -8.04 -11.01 20.35
N LEU A 9 -7.13 -10.17 19.81
CA LEU A 9 -7.45 -9.26 18.72
C LEU A 9 -7.75 -10.03 17.44
N VAL A 10 -6.94 -11.05 17.13
CA VAL A 10 -7.16 -11.91 15.95
C VAL A 10 -8.54 -12.58 16.06
N LYS A 11 -8.85 -13.18 17.21
CA LYS A 11 -10.16 -13.81 17.47
C LYS A 11 -11.31 -12.83 17.40
N ALA A 12 -11.17 -11.64 17.98
CA ALA A 12 -12.21 -10.61 17.98
C ALA A 12 -12.46 -10.04 16.57
N SER A 13 -11.44 -9.97 15.72
CA SER A 13 -11.57 -9.51 14.33
C SER A 13 -12.29 -10.51 13.42
N GLY A 14 -12.29 -11.80 13.77
CA GLY A 14 -12.78 -12.87 12.90
C GLY A 14 -11.90 -13.15 11.68
N LEU A 15 -10.75 -12.48 11.57
CA LEU A 15 -9.78 -12.65 10.49
C LEU A 15 -8.70 -13.66 10.90
N SER A 16 -8.09 -14.30 9.91
CA SER A 16 -6.80 -14.97 10.11
C SER A 16 -5.70 -13.94 10.36
N GLU A 17 -4.57 -14.39 10.92
CA GLU A 17 -3.40 -13.53 11.16
C GLU A 17 -2.90 -12.84 9.88
N ILE A 18 -2.92 -13.56 8.76
CA ILE A 18 -2.48 -13.05 7.45
C ILE A 18 -3.45 -11.97 6.94
N GLU A 19 -4.76 -12.19 7.08
CA GLU A 19 -5.76 -11.21 6.69
C GLU A 19 -5.67 -9.95 7.56
N LEU A 20 -5.48 -10.10 8.87
CA LEU A 20 -5.31 -8.96 9.77
C LEU A 20 -4.04 -8.16 9.45
N LEU A 21 -2.93 -8.84 9.15
CA LEU A 21 -1.71 -8.20 8.68
C LEU A 21 -1.93 -7.46 7.36
N GLN A 22 -2.68 -8.05 6.43
CA GLN A 22 -3.06 -7.42 5.17
C GLN A 22 -3.86 -6.13 5.40
N GLU A 23 -4.87 -6.15 6.27
CA GLU A 23 -5.64 -4.95 6.60
C GLU A 23 -4.75 -3.87 7.22
N LEU A 24 -3.83 -4.22 8.12
CA LEU A 24 -2.87 -3.26 8.68
C LEU A 24 -1.98 -2.62 7.60
N ILE A 25 -1.45 -3.43 6.69
CA ILE A 25 -0.59 -2.94 5.60
C ILE A 25 -1.38 -2.05 4.63
N LEU A 26 -2.63 -2.41 4.32
CA LEU A 26 -3.51 -1.59 3.48
C LEU A 26 -3.81 -0.24 4.12
N VAL A 27 -4.05 -0.19 5.43
CA VAL A 27 -4.27 1.06 6.16
C VAL A 27 -3.01 1.93 6.13
N LEU A 28 -1.83 1.35 6.39
CA LEU A 28 -0.57 2.08 6.36
C LEU A 28 -0.20 2.56 4.94
N PHE A 29 -0.54 1.79 3.91
CA PHE A 29 -0.39 2.19 2.51
C PHE A 29 -1.29 3.39 2.19
N GLN A 30 -2.58 3.34 2.55
CA GLN A 30 -3.53 4.45 2.33
C GLN A 30 -3.16 5.74 3.06
N GLN A 31 -2.38 5.65 4.15
CA GLN A 31 -1.88 6.80 4.90
C GLN A 31 -0.53 7.32 4.38
N ASP A 32 -0.10 6.88 3.20
CA ASP A 32 1.19 7.18 2.58
C ASP A 32 2.40 6.84 3.49
N LYS A 33 2.22 5.88 4.42
CA LYS A 33 3.30 5.41 5.32
C LYS A 33 4.10 4.28 4.72
N LEU A 34 3.53 3.55 3.76
CA LEU A 34 4.19 2.48 3.03
C LEU A 34 4.11 2.76 1.53
N SER A 35 5.24 2.63 0.84
CA SER A 35 5.24 2.61 -0.62
C SER A 35 4.66 1.29 -1.15
N LEU A 36 4.27 1.29 -2.43
CA LEU A 36 3.79 0.09 -3.12
C LEU A 36 4.78 -1.09 -2.98
N GLY A 37 6.07 -0.80 -3.19
CA GLY A 37 7.13 -1.80 -3.05
C GLY A 37 7.20 -2.38 -1.65
N LYS A 38 7.23 -1.53 -0.62
CA LYS A 38 7.34 -1.99 0.77
C LYS A 38 6.09 -2.76 1.23
N ALA A 39 4.91 -2.30 0.86
CA ALA A 39 3.66 -2.98 1.20
C ALA A 39 3.57 -4.38 0.55
N SER A 40 3.96 -4.49 -0.73
CA SER A 40 4.00 -5.78 -1.44
C SER A 40 5.03 -6.76 -0.83
N GLU A 41 6.22 -6.25 -0.47
CA GLU A 41 7.29 -7.01 0.18
C GLU A 41 6.84 -7.59 1.53
N LEU A 42 6.19 -6.76 2.37
CA LEU A 42 5.70 -7.17 3.69
C LEU A 42 4.59 -8.24 3.62
N LEU A 43 3.84 -8.28 2.51
CA LEU A 43 2.84 -9.31 2.24
C LEU A 43 3.39 -10.52 1.49
N GLY A 44 4.69 -10.55 1.19
CA GLY A 44 5.33 -11.64 0.47
C GLY A 44 4.78 -11.83 -0.95
N MET A 45 4.25 -10.77 -1.57
CA MET A 45 3.65 -10.83 -2.91
C MET A 45 4.33 -9.85 -3.88
N SER A 46 4.18 -10.10 -5.18
CA SER A 46 4.66 -9.16 -6.20
C SER A 46 3.87 -7.84 -6.17
N GLN A 47 4.50 -6.76 -6.64
CA GLN A 47 3.83 -5.45 -6.78
C GLN A 47 2.56 -5.53 -7.64
N ILE A 48 2.56 -6.35 -8.69
CA ILE A 48 1.38 -6.56 -9.56
C ILE A 48 0.23 -7.24 -8.79
N GLN A 49 0.54 -8.23 -7.93
CA GLN A 49 -0.47 -8.86 -7.08
C GLN A 49 -1.04 -7.87 -6.07
N PHE A 50 -0.18 -7.03 -5.49
CA PHE A 50 -0.62 -6.00 -4.57
C PHE A 50 -1.48 -4.93 -5.25
N GLN A 51 -1.11 -4.47 -6.46
CA GLN A 51 -1.95 -3.58 -7.26
C GLN A 51 -3.33 -4.18 -7.58
N ARG A 52 -3.40 -5.50 -7.87
CA ARG A 52 -4.68 -6.19 -8.05
C ARG A 52 -5.49 -6.25 -6.76
N LEU A 53 -4.84 -6.41 -5.61
CA LEU A 53 -5.49 -6.34 -4.30
C LEU A 53 -6.09 -4.94 -4.06
N LEU A 54 -5.30 -3.88 -4.32
CA LEU A 54 -5.75 -2.49 -4.22
C LEU A 54 -6.96 -2.23 -5.12
N ALA A 55 -6.90 -2.65 -6.39
CA ALA A 55 -7.99 -2.50 -7.35
C ALA A 55 -9.28 -3.21 -6.91
N LYS A 56 -9.17 -4.44 -6.36
CA LYS A 56 -10.34 -5.18 -5.82
C LYS A 56 -10.98 -4.50 -4.62
N ARG A 57 -10.20 -3.71 -3.87
CA ARG A 57 -10.63 -2.97 -2.68
C ARG A 57 -10.97 -1.51 -2.98
N GLU A 58 -10.95 -1.11 -4.26
CA GLU A 58 -11.18 0.26 -4.73
C GLU A 58 -10.19 1.28 -4.10
N ILE A 59 -9.00 0.81 -3.74
CA ILE A 59 -7.92 1.67 -3.21
C ILE A 59 -7.10 2.18 -4.39
N CYS A 60 -6.99 3.50 -4.51
CA CYS A 60 -6.17 4.11 -5.55
C CYS A 60 -4.70 3.74 -5.32
N VAL A 61 -4.04 3.28 -6.38
CA VAL A 61 -2.59 3.11 -6.38
C VAL A 61 -2.03 4.52 -6.47
N HIS A 62 -1.87 5.19 -5.33
CA HIS A 62 -1.46 6.59 -5.20
C HIS A 62 -0.45 6.99 -6.29
N TYR A 63 -0.99 7.56 -7.36
CA TYR A 63 -0.33 8.42 -8.33
C TYR A 63 -1.18 9.68 -8.23
N ASP A 64 -0.96 10.41 -7.14
CA ASP A 64 -1.83 11.53 -6.81
C ASP A 64 -1.59 12.65 -7.83
N VAL A 65 -2.59 13.50 -8.01
CA VAL A 65 -2.54 14.64 -8.93
C VAL A 65 -1.28 15.47 -8.66
N ALA A 66 -0.83 15.57 -7.42
CA ALA A 66 0.40 16.27 -7.04
C ALA A 66 1.66 15.63 -7.63
N GLU A 67 1.80 14.30 -7.59
CA GLU A 67 2.94 13.59 -8.18
C GLU A 67 2.92 13.67 -9.71
N PHE A 68 1.74 13.56 -10.32
CA PHE A 68 1.57 13.81 -11.76
C PHE A 68 2.01 15.22 -12.16
N HIS A 69 1.61 16.24 -11.38
CA HIS A 69 2.04 17.61 -11.65
C HIS A 69 3.54 17.79 -11.48
N GLN A 70 4.15 17.16 -10.48
CA GLN A 70 5.61 17.18 -10.31
C GLN A 70 6.34 16.53 -11.50
N ASP A 71 5.83 15.39 -11.99
CA ASP A 71 6.37 14.73 -13.18
C ASP A 71 6.24 15.62 -14.42
N ILE A 72 5.08 16.26 -14.63
CA ILE A 72 4.86 17.20 -15.74
C ILE A 72 5.85 18.38 -15.67
N GLU A 73 6.06 18.96 -14.49
CA GLU A 73 7.03 20.04 -14.31
C GLU A 73 8.47 19.56 -14.54
N HIS A 74 8.81 18.36 -14.08
CA HIS A 74 10.10 17.72 -14.36
C HIS A 74 10.32 17.47 -15.86
N LEU A 75 9.28 17.04 -16.58
CA LEU A 75 9.35 16.78 -18.02
C LEU A 75 9.50 18.08 -18.82
N LYS A 76 8.76 19.14 -18.48
CA LYS A 76 8.93 20.48 -19.05
C LYS A 76 10.32 21.05 -18.79
N ALA A 77 10.82 20.93 -17.57
CA ALA A 77 12.15 21.42 -17.19
C ALA A 77 13.27 20.74 -17.99
N LYS A 78 13.07 19.47 -18.39
CA LYS A 78 13.98 18.73 -19.28
C LYS A 78 13.75 18.98 -20.77
N GLY A 79 12.71 19.73 -21.15
CA GLY A 79 12.33 19.99 -22.54
C GLY A 79 11.79 18.75 -23.26
N TRP A 80 11.27 17.78 -22.51
CA TRP A 80 10.65 16.57 -23.06
C TRP A 80 9.15 16.74 -23.32
N LEU A 81 8.61 17.91 -22.97
CA LEU A 81 7.20 18.31 -23.08
C LEU A 81 7.10 19.77 -23.48
#